data_AF-A0A7W7BRE0-F1
#
_entry.id   AF-A0A7W7BRE0-F1
#
_cell.length_a   1.000
_cell.length_b   1.000
_cell.length_c   1.000
_cell.angle_alpha   90.00
_cell.angle_beta   90.00
_cell.angle_gamma   90.00
#
_symmetry.space_group_name_H-M   'P 1'
#
loop_
_entity.id
_entity.type
_entity.pdbx_description
1 polymer ?
#
loop_
_entity_poly.entity_id
_entity_poly.type
_entity_poly.pdbx_seq_one_letter_code
_entity_poly.pdbx_strand_id
1 'polypeptide(L)'
;MRRGNFQAGTVDYAAVGATQAPDLMGYPPHGTVPAEASWRIGSGDARFRSAADQLLSWGAQRGAGLTVSDVRPASGPMYSGVGFDAEGTPVQASRLDQEQRFDADGTPYVSPGATVHLRGRVGGMRADAELRVISVTDEPRRVGFSLGTVEGSVVSGEESFLVEWRDDDEVWLIVRAFDRRVGFLYRLWRPLVRRRRRELFHGYHRAISPLYATGA
;
A
#
# COMPACT_ATOMS: atom_id res chain seq x y z
N MET A 1 14.61 5.70 31.92
CA MET A 1 13.14 5.79 31.74
C MET A 1 12.84 6.46 30.40
N ARG A 2 12.40 5.70 29.40
CA ARG A 2 12.02 6.23 28.07
C ARG A 2 10.56 6.66 28.16
N ARG A 3 10.26 7.97 28.08
CA ARG A 3 8.88 8.48 27.99
C ARG A 3 8.26 7.94 26.70
N GLY A 4 7.34 6.99 26.83
CA GLY A 4 6.59 6.44 25.72
C GLY A 4 5.37 7.30 25.46
N ASN A 5 5.45 8.20 24.48
CA ASN A 5 4.26 8.74 23.81
C ASN A 5 3.77 7.70 22.79
N PHE A 6 3.56 6.44 23.22
CA PHE A 6 3.00 5.41 22.35
C PHE A 6 1.51 5.67 22.22
N GLN A 7 1.10 6.31 21.14
CA GLN A 7 -0.29 6.32 20.71
C GLN A 7 -0.54 5.04 19.92
N ALA A 8 -1.49 4.23 20.40
CA ALA A 8 -1.92 3.03 19.69
C ALA A 8 -2.29 3.37 18.23
N GLY A 9 -1.84 2.55 17.28
CA GLY A 9 -2.09 2.76 15.84
C GLY A 9 -1.12 3.71 15.13
N THR A 10 0.03 4.05 15.74
CA THR A 10 1.15 4.73 15.06
C THR A 10 2.07 3.70 14.40
N VAL A 11 2.66 4.05 13.26
CA VAL A 11 3.60 3.18 12.54
C VAL A 11 4.93 2.93 13.29
N ASP A 12 5.57 1.80 13.02
CA ASP A 12 6.81 1.33 13.69
C ASP A 12 8.13 1.71 12.98
N TYR A 13 8.05 2.61 11.99
CA TYR A 13 9.18 3.15 11.23
C TYR A 13 9.16 4.68 11.22
N ALA A 14 10.31 5.29 10.93
CA ALA A 14 10.49 6.75 11.05
C ALA A 14 10.21 7.52 9.75
N ALA A 15 10.54 6.96 8.59
CA ALA A 15 10.49 7.65 7.30
C ALA A 15 9.09 7.58 6.64
N VAL A 16 8.08 8.15 7.29
CA VAL A 16 6.69 8.17 6.83
C VAL A 16 6.55 8.95 5.52
N GLY A 17 5.91 8.35 4.52
CA GLY A 17 5.70 8.93 3.18
C GLY A 17 6.88 8.76 2.21
N ALA A 18 7.98 8.13 2.64
CA ALA A 18 9.17 8.02 1.80
C ALA A 18 8.95 7.17 0.53
N THR A 19 7.89 6.37 0.45
CA THR A 19 7.53 5.66 -0.81
C THR A 19 7.16 6.59 -1.96
N GLN A 20 6.91 7.87 -1.69
CA GLN A 20 6.64 8.89 -2.72
C GLN A 20 7.92 9.59 -3.19
N ALA A 21 9.03 9.45 -2.48
CA ALA A 21 10.27 10.14 -2.84
C ALA A 21 10.79 9.64 -4.22
N PRO A 22 11.14 10.53 -5.16
CA PRO A 22 11.59 10.13 -6.50
C PRO A 22 12.91 9.35 -6.45
N ASP A 23 13.73 9.60 -5.43
CA ASP A 23 15.06 9.05 -5.25
C ASP A 23 15.10 7.80 -4.35
N LEU A 24 13.95 7.26 -3.93
CA LEU A 24 13.83 6.11 -3.02
C LEU A 24 14.74 4.92 -3.37
N MET A 25 14.91 4.63 -4.67
CA MET A 25 15.76 3.52 -5.11
C MET A 25 17.26 3.78 -4.92
N GLY A 26 17.69 5.04 -5.02
CA GLY A 26 19.08 5.46 -4.82
C GLY A 26 19.39 5.78 -3.35
N TYR A 27 18.47 6.45 -2.67
CA TYR A 27 18.61 6.93 -1.29
C TYR A 27 17.45 6.45 -0.40
N PRO A 28 17.35 5.14 -0.15
CA PRO A 28 16.32 4.61 0.74
C PRO A 28 16.55 5.07 2.19
N PRO A 29 15.48 5.10 3.02
CA PRO A 29 15.62 5.34 4.45
C PRO A 29 16.67 4.43 5.08
N HIS A 30 17.45 4.97 6.02
CA HIS A 30 18.60 4.28 6.59
C HIS A 30 18.24 2.89 7.16
N GLY A 31 19.01 1.87 6.76
CA GLY A 31 18.84 0.49 7.23
C GLY A 31 17.69 -0.29 6.59
N THR A 32 17.03 0.29 5.57
CA THR A 32 15.94 -0.35 4.82
C THR A 32 16.41 -0.82 3.44
N VAL A 33 15.59 -1.64 2.78
CA VAL A 33 15.81 -2.13 1.42
C VAL A 33 14.66 -1.65 0.54
N PRO A 34 14.93 -0.82 -0.49
CA PRO A 34 13.92 -0.37 -1.42
C PRO A 34 13.61 -1.46 -2.45
N ALA A 35 12.43 -1.40 -3.03
CA ALA A 35 12.10 -2.06 -4.29
C ALA A 35 10.96 -1.33 -4.98
N GLU A 36 10.89 -1.53 -6.28
CA GLU A 36 9.85 -1.02 -7.15
C GLU A 36 9.53 -2.08 -8.20
N ALA A 37 8.26 -2.15 -8.57
CA ALA A 37 7.83 -2.87 -9.76
C ALA A 37 6.68 -2.10 -10.42
N SER A 38 6.70 -2.12 -11.74
CA SER A 38 5.68 -1.47 -12.56
C SER A 38 5.24 -2.41 -13.67
N TRP A 39 3.93 -2.46 -13.92
CA TRP A 39 3.33 -3.30 -14.94
C TRP A 39 2.28 -2.53 -15.71
N ARG A 40 2.33 -2.61 -17.05
CA ARG A 40 1.22 -2.16 -17.89
C ARG A 40 0.05 -3.13 -17.72
N ILE A 41 -1.09 -2.62 -17.27
CA ILE A 41 -2.31 -3.39 -16.99
C ILE A 41 -3.44 -3.10 -17.99
N GLY A 42 -3.14 -2.39 -19.08
CA GLY A 42 -4.06 -2.16 -20.20
C GLY A 42 -4.00 -0.72 -20.69
N SER A 43 -5.10 -0.23 -21.25
CA SER A 43 -5.25 1.15 -21.74
C SER A 43 -6.66 1.67 -21.52
N GLY A 44 -6.82 2.99 -21.54
CA GLY A 44 -8.10 3.66 -21.50
C GLY A 44 -8.70 3.88 -20.11
N ASP A 45 -9.59 4.86 -20.07
CA ASP A 45 -10.33 5.32 -18.89
C ASP A 45 -11.11 4.21 -18.18
N ALA A 46 -11.78 3.32 -18.91
CA ALA A 46 -12.54 2.21 -18.33
C ALA A 46 -11.63 1.25 -17.53
N ARG A 47 -10.42 0.96 -18.07
CA ARG A 47 -9.44 0.11 -17.38
C ARG A 47 -8.86 0.82 -16.16
N PHE A 48 -8.57 2.12 -16.28
CA PHE A 48 -8.11 2.94 -15.17
C PHE A 48 -9.12 2.91 -14.00
N ARG A 49 -10.39 3.26 -14.25
CA ARG A 49 -11.43 3.27 -13.21
C ARG A 49 -11.63 1.89 -12.58
N SER A 50 -11.66 0.84 -13.39
CA SER A 50 -11.80 -0.53 -12.87
C SER A 50 -10.60 -0.95 -11.99
N ALA A 51 -9.37 -0.63 -12.39
CA ALA A 51 -8.18 -0.92 -11.60
C ALA A 51 -8.10 -0.08 -10.32
N ALA A 52 -8.48 1.20 -10.39
CA ALA A 52 -8.56 2.10 -9.25
C ALA A 52 -9.58 1.59 -8.21
N ASP A 53 -10.76 1.17 -8.65
CA ASP A 53 -11.80 0.59 -7.79
C ASP A 53 -11.34 -0.71 -7.12
N GLN A 54 -10.73 -1.63 -7.90
CA GLN A 54 -10.12 -2.85 -7.36
C GLN A 54 -9.02 -2.52 -6.34
N LEU A 55 -8.22 -1.48 -6.58
CA LEU A 55 -7.15 -1.11 -5.67
C LEU A 55 -7.72 -0.54 -4.35
N LEU A 56 -8.64 0.42 -4.42
CA LEU A 56 -9.24 1.08 -3.25
C LEU A 56 -10.16 0.15 -2.44
N SER A 57 -10.66 -0.91 -3.04
CA SER A 57 -11.39 -1.98 -2.36
C SER A 57 -10.47 -3.10 -1.83
N TRP A 58 -9.17 -2.87 -1.64
CA TRP A 58 -8.21 -3.87 -1.12
C TRP A 58 -7.95 -5.09 -2.03
N GLY A 59 -8.31 -5.00 -3.31
CA GLY A 59 -8.20 -6.09 -4.28
C GLY A 59 -6.77 -6.60 -4.46
N ALA A 60 -5.76 -5.73 -4.38
CA ALA A 60 -4.36 -6.13 -4.43
C ALA A 60 -4.01 -7.12 -3.30
N GLN A 61 -4.33 -6.76 -2.05
CA GLN A 61 -4.06 -7.59 -0.87
C GLN A 61 -4.84 -8.90 -0.93
N ARG A 62 -6.14 -8.85 -1.27
CA ARG A 62 -6.98 -10.04 -1.41
C ARG A 62 -6.47 -10.99 -2.49
N GLY A 63 -6.13 -10.46 -3.67
CA GLY A 63 -5.62 -11.27 -4.78
C GLY A 63 -4.19 -11.80 -4.58
N ALA A 64 -3.42 -11.22 -3.66
CA ALA A 64 -2.19 -11.83 -3.15
C ALA A 64 -2.44 -13.00 -2.16
N GLY A 65 -3.70 -13.38 -1.93
CA GLY A 65 -4.09 -14.48 -1.03
C GLY A 65 -4.12 -14.08 0.45
N LEU A 66 -4.17 -12.78 0.75
CA LEU A 66 -4.28 -12.28 2.12
C LEU A 66 -5.73 -12.01 2.48
N THR A 67 -6.11 -12.36 3.71
CA THR A 67 -7.40 -11.98 4.28
C THR A 67 -7.30 -10.56 4.79
N VAL A 68 -8.14 -9.68 4.26
CA VAL A 68 -8.36 -8.31 4.76
C VAL A 68 -9.41 -8.38 5.86
N SER A 69 -9.07 -7.90 7.05
CA SER A 69 -9.97 -7.93 8.21
C SER A 69 -9.79 -6.71 9.09
N ASP A 70 -10.81 -6.40 9.89
CA ASP A 70 -10.72 -5.36 10.92
C ASP A 70 -10.29 -4.00 10.37
N VAL A 71 -10.86 -3.62 9.22
CA VAL A 71 -10.65 -2.30 8.62
C VAL A 71 -11.39 -1.27 9.47
N ARG A 72 -10.64 -0.36 10.10
CA ARG A 72 -11.16 0.69 10.96
C ARG A 72 -10.81 2.05 10.36
N PRO A 73 -11.81 2.82 9.87
CA PRO A 73 -11.59 4.20 9.45
C PRO A 73 -10.99 5.06 10.56
N ALA A 74 -10.29 6.13 10.20
CA ALA A 74 -9.75 7.07 11.18
C ALA A 74 -10.89 7.71 12.01
N SER A 75 -10.76 7.71 13.34
CA SER A 75 -11.77 8.31 14.24
C SER A 75 -11.59 9.83 14.34
N GLY A 76 -12.45 10.63 13.69
CA GLY A 76 -12.39 12.11 13.75
C GLY A 76 -11.26 12.71 12.90
N PRO A 77 -10.98 14.04 13.00
CA PRO A 77 -9.98 14.71 12.17
C PRO A 77 -8.57 14.31 12.61
N MET A 78 -8.21 13.05 12.40
CA MET A 78 -6.91 12.48 12.69
C MET A 78 -6.11 12.50 11.40
N TYR A 79 -5.12 13.39 11.35
CA TYR A 79 -4.08 13.47 10.34
C TYR A 79 -4.63 13.37 8.91
N SER A 80 -5.07 14.51 8.36
CA SER A 80 -5.06 14.68 6.91
C SER A 80 -3.61 14.47 6.48
N GLY A 81 -3.30 13.32 5.88
CA GLY A 81 -1.97 13.06 5.35
C GLY A 81 -1.52 14.20 4.43
N VAL A 82 -0.23 14.25 4.14
CA VAL A 82 0.25 15.12 3.06
C VAL A 82 -0.15 14.47 1.72
N GLY A 83 -0.89 15.21 0.90
CA GLY A 83 -1.00 14.90 -0.53
C GLY A 83 0.30 15.33 -1.21
N PHE A 84 0.55 14.85 -2.42
CA PHE A 84 1.66 15.31 -3.24
C PHE A 84 1.16 15.58 -4.64
N ASP A 85 1.59 16.67 -5.25
CA ASP A 85 1.32 16.94 -6.67
C ASP A 85 2.18 16.05 -7.59
N ALA A 86 2.05 16.24 -8.89
CA ALA A 86 2.79 15.47 -9.90
C ALA A 86 4.31 15.66 -9.77
N GLU A 87 4.74 16.79 -9.20
CA GLU A 87 6.13 17.17 -8.97
C GLU A 87 6.68 16.65 -7.63
N GLY A 88 5.85 15.98 -6.82
CA GLY A 88 6.24 15.46 -5.51
C GLY A 88 6.29 16.53 -4.41
N THR A 89 5.67 17.68 -4.63
CA THR A 89 5.55 18.76 -3.64
C THR A 89 4.44 18.43 -2.65
N PRO A 90 4.66 18.55 -1.33
CA PRO A 90 3.60 18.35 -0.35
C PRO A 90 2.48 19.38 -0.54
N VAL A 91 1.26 18.91 -0.80
CA VAL A 91 0.03 19.70 -0.86
C VAL A 91 -0.92 19.27 0.25
N GLN A 92 -1.79 20.18 0.70
CA GLN A 92 -2.85 19.85 1.66
C GLN A 92 -3.73 18.76 1.05
N ALA A 93 -3.89 17.62 1.73
CA ALA A 93 -4.74 16.54 1.22
C ALA A 93 -6.14 17.07 0.89
N SER A 94 -6.62 16.74 -0.31
CA SER A 94 -7.95 17.12 -0.77
C SER A 94 -9.02 16.52 0.17
N ARG A 95 -9.70 17.44 0.86
CA ARG A 95 -10.99 17.33 1.57
C ARG A 95 -11.25 16.07 2.41
N LEU A 96 -11.48 16.32 3.70
CA LEU A 96 -12.04 15.43 4.73
C LEU A 96 -13.49 14.94 4.47
N ASP A 97 -14.09 15.27 3.33
CA ASP A 97 -15.49 14.96 2.97
C ASP A 97 -15.59 13.89 1.87
N GLN A 98 -14.83 12.80 1.99
CA GLN A 98 -15.21 11.58 1.27
C GLN A 98 -16.08 10.76 2.21
N GLU A 99 -17.37 10.66 1.90
CA GLU A 99 -18.25 9.67 2.53
C GLU A 99 -17.55 8.31 2.45
N GLN A 100 -17.40 7.65 3.60
CA GLN A 100 -16.77 6.35 3.68
C GLN A 100 -17.53 5.37 2.78
N ARG A 101 -16.86 4.87 1.75
CA ARG A 101 -17.41 3.83 0.86
C ARG A 101 -17.20 2.46 1.48
N PHE A 102 -18.10 1.53 1.17
CA PHE A 102 -18.05 0.16 1.62
C PHE A 102 -18.24 -0.78 0.43
N ASP A 103 -17.58 -1.94 0.47
CA ASP A 103 -17.84 -3.00 -0.50
C ASP A 103 -19.13 -3.77 -0.15
N ALA A 104 -19.49 -4.73 -1.00
CA ALA A 104 -20.72 -5.51 -0.84
C ALA A 104 -20.78 -6.30 0.48
N ASP A 105 -19.62 -6.63 1.06
CA ASP A 105 -19.50 -7.35 2.33
C ASP A 105 -19.48 -6.39 3.54
N GLY A 106 -19.59 -5.08 3.30
CA GLY A 106 -19.53 -4.05 4.33
C GLY A 106 -18.11 -3.72 4.80
N THR A 107 -17.07 -4.12 4.05
CA THR A 107 -15.70 -3.69 4.33
C THR A 107 -15.51 -2.26 3.86
N PRO A 108 -15.05 -1.32 4.71
CA PRO A 108 -14.70 0.02 4.28
C PRO A 108 -13.64 -0.01 3.18
N TYR A 109 -13.81 0.80 2.14
CA TYR A 109 -12.76 1.12 1.18
C TYR A 109 -11.60 1.83 1.90
N VAL A 110 -10.44 1.79 1.27
CA VAL A 110 -9.25 2.54 1.69
C VAL A 110 -9.61 4.00 1.93
N SER A 111 -9.33 4.49 3.13
CA SER A 111 -9.47 5.89 3.51
C SER A 111 -8.23 6.36 4.28
N PRO A 112 -7.84 7.65 4.18
CA PRO A 112 -6.68 8.19 4.89
C PRO A 112 -6.74 7.88 6.38
N GLY A 113 -5.63 7.35 6.93
CA GLY A 113 -5.52 7.03 8.34
C GLY A 113 -6.24 5.76 8.80
N ALA A 114 -6.95 5.04 7.93
CA ALA A 114 -7.57 3.77 8.28
C ALA A 114 -6.53 2.74 8.71
N THR A 115 -6.87 1.90 9.70
CA THR A 115 -6.06 0.73 10.07
C THR A 115 -6.67 -0.55 9.52
N VAL A 116 -5.85 -1.54 9.22
CA VAL A 116 -6.27 -2.82 8.64
C VAL A 116 -5.39 -3.96 9.15
N HIS A 117 -6.00 -5.12 9.37
CA HIS A 117 -5.28 -6.37 9.62
C HIS A 117 -5.25 -7.22 8.35
N LEU A 118 -4.04 -7.46 7.85
CA LEU A 118 -3.80 -8.49 6.84
C LEU A 118 -3.42 -9.80 7.54
N ARG A 119 -4.03 -10.91 7.13
CA ARG A 119 -3.73 -12.25 7.65
C ARG A 119 -3.42 -13.23 6.54
N GLY A 120 -2.48 -14.13 6.78
CA GLY A 120 -2.18 -15.25 5.88
C GLY A 120 -0.71 -15.40 5.50
N ARG A 121 -0.49 -16.07 4.38
CA ARG A 121 0.84 -16.42 3.87
C ARG A 121 0.90 -16.19 2.37
N VAL A 122 2.05 -15.72 1.90
CA VAL A 122 2.35 -15.65 0.45
C VAL A 122 3.56 -16.52 0.15
N GLY A 123 3.49 -17.37 -0.86
CA GLY A 123 4.59 -18.31 -1.19
C GLY A 123 5.07 -19.14 0.01
N GLY A 124 4.17 -19.49 0.93
CA GLY A 124 4.49 -20.22 2.16
C GLY A 124 5.16 -19.38 3.26
N MET A 125 5.31 -18.06 3.12
CA MET A 125 5.91 -17.17 4.12
C MET A 125 4.85 -16.31 4.80
N ARG A 126 5.00 -16.09 6.11
CA ARG A 126 4.06 -15.30 6.92
C ARG A 126 3.93 -13.88 6.36
N ALA A 127 2.71 -13.40 6.24
CA ALA A 127 2.42 -12.05 5.78
C ALA A 127 1.43 -11.29 6.69
N ASP A 128 1.15 -11.82 7.88
CA ASP A 128 0.34 -11.12 8.88
C ASP A 128 0.94 -9.75 9.22
N ALA A 129 0.10 -8.72 9.27
CA ALA A 129 0.48 -7.37 9.68
C ALA A 129 -0.74 -6.56 10.11
N GLU A 130 -0.58 -5.72 11.13
CA GLU A 130 -1.42 -4.54 11.31
C GLU A 130 -0.77 -3.38 10.55
N LEU A 131 -1.54 -2.73 9.69
CA LEU A 131 -1.09 -1.67 8.80
C LEU A 131 -1.97 -0.44 8.95
N ARG A 132 -1.42 0.71 8.59
CA ARG A 132 -2.14 1.99 8.52
C ARG A 132 -2.03 2.60 7.13
N VAL A 133 -3.13 3.13 6.61
CA VAL A 133 -3.15 3.95 5.39
C VAL A 133 -2.50 5.30 5.70
N ILE A 134 -1.36 5.58 5.08
CA ILE A 134 -0.55 6.78 5.33
C ILE A 134 -0.98 7.94 4.45
N SER A 135 -1.20 7.67 3.17
CA SER A 135 -1.72 8.62 2.21
C SER A 135 -2.65 7.93 1.22
N VAL A 136 -3.58 8.68 0.65
CA VAL A 136 -4.41 8.30 -0.49
C VAL A 136 -4.23 9.36 -1.56
N THR A 137 -4.01 8.92 -2.79
CA THR A 137 -3.96 9.77 -3.99
C THR A 137 -5.26 9.52 -4.76
N ASP A 138 -5.97 10.60 -5.04
CA ASP A 138 -7.24 10.59 -5.79
C ASP A 138 -7.22 11.75 -6.79
N GLU A 139 -6.53 11.52 -7.91
CA GLU A 139 -6.39 12.45 -9.02
C GLU A 139 -7.06 11.86 -10.27
N PRO A 140 -7.46 12.70 -11.25
CA PRO A 140 -8.19 12.23 -12.44
C PRO A 140 -7.52 11.10 -13.24
N ARG A 141 -6.19 10.98 -13.15
CA ARG A 141 -5.40 9.97 -13.87
C ARG A 141 -4.47 9.16 -12.95
N ARG A 142 -4.54 9.36 -11.63
CA ARG A 142 -3.66 8.71 -10.65
C ARG A 142 -4.46 8.39 -9.40
N VAL A 143 -4.62 7.11 -9.09
CA VAL A 143 -5.32 6.65 -7.87
C VAL A 143 -4.46 5.64 -7.15
N GLY A 144 -4.28 5.83 -5.85
CA GLY A 144 -3.40 4.96 -5.08
C GLY A 144 -3.42 5.24 -3.59
N PHE A 145 -2.66 4.45 -2.84
CA PHE A 145 -2.47 4.65 -1.40
C PHE A 145 -1.17 4.02 -0.93
N SER A 146 -0.73 4.39 0.27
CA SER A 146 0.40 3.76 0.94
C SER A 146 0.01 3.16 2.28
N LEU A 147 0.58 2.00 2.58
CA LEU A 147 0.44 1.28 3.83
C LEU A 147 1.75 1.33 4.60
N GLY A 148 1.66 1.76 5.85
CA GLY A 148 2.75 1.72 6.81
C GLY A 148 2.54 0.62 7.84
N THR A 149 3.60 -0.06 8.23
CA THR A 149 3.55 -1.10 9.27
C THR A 149 3.31 -0.49 10.65
N VAL A 150 2.31 -1.01 11.37
CA VAL A 150 2.05 -0.71 12.79
C VAL A 150 2.69 -1.78 13.65
N GLU A 151 2.27 -3.04 13.51
CA GLU A 151 2.86 -4.17 14.25
C GLU A 151 2.54 -5.54 13.61
N GLY A 152 2.98 -6.63 14.25
CA GLY A 152 2.66 -8.01 13.85
C GLY A 152 3.38 -8.55 12.60
N SER A 153 3.99 -7.65 11.82
CA SER A 153 4.74 -7.96 10.60
C SER A 153 6.15 -8.48 10.89
N VAL A 154 6.69 -9.27 9.95
CA VAL A 154 8.09 -9.72 9.95
C VAL A 154 9.06 -8.68 9.38
N VAL A 155 8.51 -7.62 8.78
CA VAL A 155 9.22 -6.44 8.25
C VAL A 155 8.57 -5.16 8.78
N SER A 156 9.35 -4.08 8.86
CA SER A 156 8.90 -2.74 9.26
C SER A 156 9.24 -1.75 8.15
N GLY A 157 8.26 -1.01 7.65
CA GLY A 157 8.41 -0.11 6.51
C GLY A 157 7.08 0.30 5.88
N GLU A 158 7.16 0.76 4.64
CA GLU A 158 6.03 1.31 3.90
C GLU A 158 5.97 0.72 2.49
N GLU A 159 4.76 0.50 2.00
CA GLU A 159 4.46 0.00 0.66
C GLU A 159 3.36 0.87 0.03
N SER A 160 3.62 1.45 -1.14
CA SER A 160 2.67 2.22 -1.92
C SER A 160 2.22 1.47 -3.16
N PHE A 161 0.96 1.71 -3.53
CA PHE A 161 0.29 1.17 -4.70
C PHE A 161 -0.31 2.34 -5.46
N LEU A 162 -0.05 2.41 -6.76
CA LEU A 162 -0.54 3.46 -7.63
C LEU A 162 -1.01 2.87 -8.95
N VAL A 163 -2.24 3.19 -9.34
CA VAL A 163 -2.71 3.05 -10.72
C VAL A 163 -2.56 4.40 -11.40
N GLU A 164 -1.82 4.43 -12.50
CA GLU A 164 -1.54 5.62 -13.30
C GLU A 164 -2.07 5.42 -14.72
N TRP A 165 -2.83 6.38 -15.24
CA TRP A 165 -3.24 6.47 -16.64
C TRP A 165 -2.41 7.54 -17.35
N ARG A 166 -1.47 7.12 -18.19
CA ARG A 166 -0.49 7.98 -18.86
C ARG A 166 -1.05 8.60 -20.13
N ASP A 167 -0.40 9.66 -20.61
CA ASP A 167 -0.87 10.45 -21.77
C ASP A 167 -0.91 9.66 -23.08
N ASP A 168 -0.15 8.56 -23.17
CA ASP A 168 -0.16 7.58 -24.28
C ASP A 168 -1.30 6.56 -24.19
N ASP A 169 -2.28 6.82 -23.31
CA ASP A 169 -3.43 5.98 -23.01
C ASP A 169 -3.11 4.69 -22.23
N GLU A 170 -1.85 4.44 -21.86
CA GLU A 170 -1.48 3.25 -21.10
C GLU A 170 -1.88 3.37 -19.62
N VAL A 171 -2.39 2.28 -19.05
CA VAL A 171 -2.69 2.17 -17.62
C VAL A 171 -1.65 1.27 -16.97
N TRP A 172 -1.02 1.77 -15.91
CA TRP A 172 0.07 1.13 -15.20
C TRP A 172 -0.28 0.90 -13.73
N LEU A 173 0.08 -0.26 -13.19
CA LEU A 173 0.19 -0.50 -11.76
C LEU A 173 1.64 -0.31 -11.35
N ILE A 174 1.88 0.55 -10.36
CA ILE A 174 3.20 0.82 -9.78
C ILE A 174 3.14 0.48 -8.29
N VAL A 175 4.07 -0.36 -7.84
CA VAL A 175 4.22 -0.72 -6.43
C VAL A 175 5.63 -0.37 -5.99
N ARG A 176 5.75 0.49 -4.97
CA ARG A 176 7.03 0.89 -4.38
C ARG A 176 7.03 0.52 -2.92
N ALA A 177 8.16 0.06 -2.40
CA ALA A 177 8.25 -0.28 -0.99
C ALA A 177 9.67 -0.12 -0.46
N PHE A 178 9.78 0.22 0.82
CA PHE A 178 11.01 0.04 1.56
C PHE A 178 10.70 -0.68 2.87
N ASP A 179 11.59 -1.58 3.29
CA ASP A 179 11.42 -2.22 4.59
C ASP A 179 12.75 -2.64 5.21
N ARG A 180 12.72 -2.78 6.53
CA ARG A 180 13.76 -3.47 7.31
C ARG A 180 13.17 -4.71 7.97
N ARG A 181 14.03 -5.67 8.26
CA ARG A 181 13.65 -6.93 8.91
C ARG A 181 13.48 -6.73 10.41
N VAL A 182 12.39 -7.25 10.97
CA VAL A 182 12.14 -7.27 12.43
C VAL A 182 11.96 -8.69 12.99
N GLY A 183 11.53 -9.66 12.17
CA GLY A 183 11.41 -11.06 12.60
C GLY A 183 12.75 -11.79 12.73
N PHE A 184 12.96 -12.50 13.85
CA PHE A 184 14.23 -13.20 14.17
C PHE A 184 14.70 -14.15 13.06
N LEU A 185 13.81 -15.03 12.56
CA LEU A 185 14.12 -15.96 11.46
C LEU A 185 14.46 -15.25 10.14
N TYR A 186 13.80 -14.12 9.84
CA TYR A 186 14.03 -13.36 8.60
C TYR A 186 15.28 -12.48 8.65
N ARG A 187 15.79 -12.17 9.85
CA ARG A 187 17.08 -11.50 10.05
C ARG A 187 18.25 -12.38 9.60
N LEU A 188 18.14 -13.70 9.78
CA LEU A 188 19.21 -14.66 9.48
C LEU A 188 19.23 -15.11 8.01
N TRP A 189 18.07 -15.14 7.34
CA TRP A 189 17.92 -15.68 5.97
C TRP A 189 17.47 -14.61 4.97
N ARG A 190 18.41 -13.76 4.54
CA ARG A 190 18.17 -12.65 3.57
C ARG A 190 17.39 -13.06 2.29
N PRO A 191 17.60 -14.24 1.68
CA PRO A 191 16.87 -14.64 0.48
C PRO A 191 15.36 -14.77 0.68
N LEU A 192 14.91 -15.11 1.90
CA LEU A 192 13.49 -15.32 2.20
C LEU A 192 12.68 -14.02 2.09
N VAL A 193 13.23 -12.89 2.54
CA VAL A 193 12.53 -11.59 2.46
C VAL A 193 12.37 -11.15 1.01
N ARG A 194 13.44 -11.31 0.21
CA ARG A 194 13.37 -11.03 -1.24
C ARG A 194 12.36 -11.92 -1.94
N ARG A 195 12.29 -13.20 -1.56
CA ARG A 195 11.27 -14.12 -2.08
C ARG A 195 9.88 -13.67 -1.67
N ARG A 196 9.63 -13.38 -0.38
CA ARG A 196 8.33 -12.89 0.12
C ARG A 196 7.87 -11.66 -0.65
N ARG A 197 8.74 -10.68 -0.85
CA ARG A 197 8.40 -9.47 -1.62
C ARG A 197 8.00 -9.80 -3.06
N ARG A 198 8.78 -10.64 -3.75
CA ARG A 198 8.44 -11.07 -5.13
C ARG A 198 7.07 -11.74 -5.21
N GLU A 199 6.76 -12.62 -4.26
CA GLU A 199 5.48 -13.32 -4.20
C GLU A 199 4.30 -12.36 -3.93
N LEU A 200 4.48 -11.37 -3.03
CA LEU A 200 3.50 -10.30 -2.82
C LEU A 200 3.27 -9.50 -4.11
N PHE A 201 4.35 -8.99 -4.70
CA PHE A 201 4.30 -8.18 -5.92
C PHE A 201 3.64 -8.92 -7.09
N HIS A 202 3.95 -10.21 -7.24
CA HIS A 202 3.29 -11.06 -8.21
C HIS A 202 1.79 -11.19 -7.93
N GLY A 203 1.40 -11.41 -6.67
CA GLY A 203 0.00 -11.48 -6.24
C GLY A 203 -0.76 -10.19 -6.54
N TYR A 204 -0.16 -9.04 -6.23
CA TYR A 204 -0.74 -7.72 -6.51
C TYR A 204 -0.95 -7.49 -8.01
N HIS A 205 0.08 -7.76 -8.82
CA HIS A 205 -0.03 -7.65 -10.27
C HIS A 205 -1.12 -8.57 -10.82
N ARG A 206 -1.17 -9.83 -10.37
CA ARG A 206 -2.19 -10.79 -10.80
C ARG A 206 -3.60 -10.33 -10.44
N ALA A 207 -3.78 -9.71 -9.28
CA ALA A 207 -5.08 -9.26 -8.80
C ALA A 207 -5.67 -8.11 -9.65
N ILE A 208 -4.83 -7.16 -10.04
CA ILE A 208 -5.26 -5.93 -10.73
C ILE A 208 -5.22 -6.07 -12.25
N SER A 209 -4.34 -6.94 -12.77
CA SER A 209 -4.16 -7.12 -14.20
C SER A 209 -5.35 -7.87 -14.80
N PRO A 210 -5.94 -7.36 -15.90
CA PRO A 210 -7.05 -8.03 -16.60
C PRO A 210 -6.65 -9.38 -17.18
N LEU A 211 -5.35 -9.63 -17.40
CA LEU A 211 -4.84 -10.88 -17.98
C LEU A 211 -5.15 -12.11 -17.11
N TYR A 212 -5.41 -11.90 -15.83
CA TYR A 212 -5.68 -12.97 -14.86
C TYR A 212 -7.08 -12.88 -14.26
N ALA A 213 -7.89 -11.91 -14.69
CA ALA A 213 -9.32 -11.91 -14.39
C ALA A 213 -9.91 -13.15 -15.04
N THR A 214 -10.15 -14.19 -14.22
CA THR A 214 -10.90 -15.36 -14.67
C THR A 214 -12.31 -14.88 -14.96
N GLY A 215 -12.84 -15.21 -16.14
CA GLY A 215 -14.17 -14.79 -16.58
C GLY A 215 -15.23 -15.02 -15.51
N ALA A 216 -16.18 -14.08 -15.47
CA ALA A 216 -17.39 -14.11 -14.66
C ALA A 216 -18.17 -15.43 -14.81
#